data_AF-A0A3C1SSG7-F1
#
_entry.id   AF-A0A3C1SSG7-F1
#
_cell.length_a   1.000
_cell.length_b   1.000
_cell.length_c   1.000
_cell.angle_alpha   90.00
_cell.angle_beta   90.00
_cell.angle_gamma   90.00
#
_symmetry.space_group_name_H-M   'P 1'
#
loop_
_entity.id
_entity.type
_entity.pdbx_description
1 polymer ?
#
loop_
_entity_poly.entity_id
_entity_poly.type
_entity_poly.pdbx_seq_one_letter_code
_entity_poly.pdbx_strand_id
1 'polypeptide(L)' 'MELTALTAISPVDGRYADKTDELRPLFSEYGLIRHRVLVEVRWLQALAQHPG' A
#
# COMPACT_ATOMS: atom_id res chain seq x y z
N MET A 1 4.93 -22.44 7.10
CA MET A 1 5.64 -22.21 5.82
C MET A 1 5.71 -20.72 5.61
N GLU A 2 6.88 -20.20 5.27
CA GLU A 2 7.05 -18.78 4.95
C GLU A 2 6.33 -18.41 3.64
N LEU A 3 5.93 -17.15 3.52
CA LEU A 3 5.31 -16.62 2.32
C LEU A 3 6.35 -16.46 1.21
N THR A 4 6.14 -17.14 0.10
CA THR A 4 6.93 -17.07 -1.13
C THR A 4 5.98 -17.08 -2.33
N ALA A 5 6.47 -16.76 -3.53
CA ALA A 5 5.62 -16.85 -4.73
C ALA A 5 5.06 -18.27 -4.97
N LEU A 6 5.78 -19.32 -4.54
CA LEU A 6 5.35 -20.71 -4.72
C LEU A 6 4.34 -21.17 -3.65
N THR A 7 4.39 -20.56 -2.46
CA THR A 7 3.55 -20.91 -1.30
C THR A 7 2.36 -19.96 -1.11
N ALA A 8 2.27 -18.88 -1.90
CA ALA A 8 1.13 -17.97 -1.90
C ALA A 8 -0.15 -18.69 -2.36
N ILE A 9 -1.21 -18.58 -1.55
CA ILE A 9 -2.51 -19.19 -1.84
C ILE A 9 -3.17 -18.54 -3.05
N SER A 10 -3.12 -17.21 -3.12
CA SER A 10 -3.61 -16.45 -4.27
C SER A 10 -2.57 -16.45 -5.38
N PRO A 11 -2.94 -16.76 -6.65
CA PRO A 11 -2.00 -16.67 -7.76
C PRO A 11 -1.60 -15.23 -8.08
N VAL A 12 -2.36 -14.23 -7.62
CA VAL A 12 -2.05 -12.79 -7.79
C VAL A 12 -0.74 -12.43 -7.11
N ASP A 13 -0.49 -12.98 -5.92
CA ASP A 13 0.74 -12.76 -5.14
C ASP A 13 1.80 -13.86 -5.37
N GLY A 14 1.45 -14.87 -6.20
CA GLY A 14 2.28 -16.03 -6.53
C GLY A 14 2.63 -16.11 -8.02
N ARG A 15 1.93 -17.00 -8.76
CA ARG A 15 2.17 -17.28 -10.19
C ARG A 15 2.25 -16.01 -11.06
N TYR A 16 1.45 -15.00 -10.76
CA TYR A 16 1.35 -13.76 -11.54
C TYR A 16 1.89 -12.54 -10.80
N ALA A 17 2.69 -12.74 -9.74
CA ALA A 17 3.23 -11.64 -8.94
C ALA A 17 4.04 -10.64 -9.78
N ASP A 18 4.76 -11.12 -10.80
CA ASP A 18 5.52 -10.28 -11.74
C ASP A 18 4.60 -9.46 -12.67
N LYS A 19 3.36 -9.91 -12.88
CA LYS A 19 2.34 -9.21 -13.68
C LYS A 19 1.56 -8.18 -12.87
N THR A 20 1.65 -8.24 -11.55
CA THR A 20 0.89 -7.39 -10.62
C THR A 20 1.79 -6.55 -9.72
N ASP A 21 3.10 -6.57 -9.93
CA ASP A 21 4.08 -5.90 -9.07
C ASP A 21 3.81 -4.39 -8.95
N GLU A 22 3.42 -3.75 -10.05
CA GLU A 22 3.05 -2.33 -10.09
C GLU A 22 1.85 -1.96 -9.19
N LEU A 23 1.02 -2.95 -8.83
CA LEU A 23 -0.14 -2.76 -7.95
C LEU A 23 0.23 -2.80 -6.47
N ARG A 24 1.39 -3.39 -6.12
CA ARG A 24 1.81 -3.57 -4.72
C ARG A 24 1.95 -2.24 -3.97
N PRO A 25 2.54 -1.16 -4.53
CA PRO A 25 2.61 0.14 -3.84
C PRO A 25 1.25 0.80 -3.57
N LEU A 26 0.16 0.28 -4.14
CA LEU A 26 -1.18 0.87 -4.07
C LEU A 26 -2.15 0.03 -3.23
N PHE A 27 -2.27 -1.27 -3.53
CA PHE A 27 -3.33 -2.13 -2.98
C PHE A 27 -2.86 -3.09 -1.89
N SER A 28 -1.56 -3.17 -1.62
CA SER A 28 -1.06 -3.92 -0.47
C SER A 28 -1.34 -3.19 0.84
N GLU A 29 -1.16 -3.87 1.96
CA GLU A 29 -1.17 -3.21 3.27
C GLU A 29 -0.12 -2.10 3.36
N TYR A 30 1.07 -2.29 2.77
CA TYR A 30 2.06 -1.22 2.63
C TYR A 30 1.50 -0.01 1.87
N GLY A 31 0.83 -0.24 0.73
CA GLY A 31 0.20 0.82 -0.06
C GLY A 31 -0.87 1.58 0.72
N LEU A 32 -1.72 0.86 1.45
CA LEU A 32 -2.73 1.43 2.34
C LEU A 32 -2.10 2.29 3.43
N ILE A 33 -1.13 1.76 4.17
CA ILE A 33 -0.47 2.48 5.26
C ILE A 33 0.27 3.72 4.73
N ARG A 34 0.96 3.62 3.60
CA ARG A 34 1.63 4.76 2.93
C ARG A 34 0.63 5.90 2.66
N HIS A 35 -0.54 5.58 2.09
CA HIS A 35 -1.54 6.60 1.78
C HIS A 35 -2.24 7.13 3.03
N ARG A 36 -2.45 6.31 4.07
CA ARG A 36 -2.96 6.78 5.37
C ARG A 36 -2.01 7.83 5.97
N VAL A 37 -0.72 7.51 6.06
CA VAL A 37 0.30 8.46 6.57
C VAL A 37 0.34 9.73 5.73
N LEU A 38 0.26 9.61 4.40
CA LEU A 38 0.19 10.77 3.52
C LEU A 38 -1.00 11.67 3.87
N VAL A 39 -2.20 11.10 4.00
CA VAL A 39 -3.40 11.87 4.35
C VAL A 39 -3.27 12.52 5.72
N GLU A 40 -2.79 11.80 6.74
CA GLU A 40 -2.59 12.36 8.10
C GLU A 40 -1.64 13.57 8.08
N VAL A 41 -0.52 13.46 7.37
CA VAL A 41 0.43 14.59 7.22
C VAL A 41 -0.20 15.76 6.48
N ARG A 42 -0.93 15.50 5.39
CA ARG A 42 -1.60 16.55 4.62
C ARG A 42 -2.73 17.19 5.41
N TRP A 43 -3.44 16.43 6.23
CA TRP A 43 -4.46 16.93 7.14
C TRP A 43 -3.85 17.87 8.18
N LEU A 44 -2.75 17.49 8.81
CA LEU A 44 -2.03 18.36 9.74
C LEU A 44 -1.56 19.66 9.06
N GLN A 45 -1.02 19.57 7.85
CA GLN A 45 -0.63 20.74 7.07
C GLN A 45 -1.82 21.66 6.74
N ALA A 46 -2.96 21.08 6.38
CA ALA A 46 -4.18 21.83 6.10
C ALA A 46 -4.70 22.56 7.34
N LEU A 47 -4.71 21.90 8.50
CA LEU A 47 -5.07 22.53 9.78
C LEU A 47 -4.12 23.70 10.13
N ALA A 48 -2.81 23.53 9.92
CA ALA A 48 -1.83 24.58 10.18
C ALA A 48 -1.97 25.80 9.24
N GLN A 49 -2.55 25.61 8.05
CA GLN A 49 -2.80 26.67 7.07
C GLN A 49 -4.20 27.28 7.17
N HIS A 50 -5.08 26.73 8.02
CA HIS A 50 -6.44 27.22 8.15
C HIS A 50 -6.43 28.64 8.73
N PRO A 51 -7.00 29.65 8.04
CA PRO A 51 -7.16 30.98 8.62
C PRO A 51 -8.14 30.89 9.80
N GLY A 52 -7.69 31.30 10.98
CA GLY A 52 -8.51 31.30 12.21
C GLY A 52 -9.68 32.26 12.16
#